data_AF-A0A7V4WUN0-F1
#
_entry.id   AF-A0A7V4WUN0-F1
#
_cell.length_a   1.000
_cell.length_b   1.000
_cell.length_c   1.000
_cell.angle_alpha   90.00
_cell.angle_beta   90.00
_cell.angle_gamma   90.00
#
_symmetry.space_group_name_H-M   'P 1'
#
loop_
_entity.id
_entity.type
_entity.pdbx_description
1 polymer ?
#
loop_
_entity_poly.entity_id
_entity_poly.type
_entity_poly.pdbx_seq_one_letter_code
_entity_poly.pdbx_strand_id
1 'polypeptide(L)' 'YKSEIVSWNTPLLTVDLTVSKGTYVRSYAHDLGQRLGVGAHLQELTRTAIGEYPLESAFRVNEFIQFWGQAAG' A
#
# COMPACT_ATOMS: atom_id res chain seq x y z
N TYR A 1 -10.31 1.34 11.41
CA TYR A 1 -10.21 1.48 9.94
C TYR A 1 -10.20 2.97 9.61
N LYS A 2 -9.48 3.35 8.56
CA LYS A 2 -9.23 4.75 8.19
C LYS A 2 -9.13 4.85 6.67
N SER A 3 -9.65 5.94 6.10
CA SER A 3 -9.47 6.31 4.69
C SER A 3 -9.30 7.82 4.61
N GLU A 4 -8.15 8.27 4.12
CA GLU A 4 -7.83 9.69 3.98
C GLU A 4 -7.26 9.99 2.60
N ILE A 5 -7.63 11.15 2.05
CA ILE A 5 -7.04 11.65 0.81
C ILE A 5 -5.68 12.26 1.16
N VAL A 6 -4.62 11.78 0.51
CA VAL A 6 -3.26 12.29 0.67
C VAL A 6 -2.97 13.36 -0.37
N SER A 7 -3.36 13.13 -1.62
CA SER A 7 -3.15 14.07 -2.71
C SER A 7 -4.13 13.83 -3.86
N TRP A 8 -4.35 14.89 -4.66
CA TRP A 8 -5.14 14.84 -5.88
C TRP A 8 -4.40 15.63 -6.97
N ASN A 9 -3.89 14.90 -7.96
CA ASN A 9 -3.24 15.45 -9.12
C ASN A 9 -3.83 14.78 -10.36
N THR A 10 -4.90 15.36 -10.90
CA THR A 10 -5.73 14.73 -11.94
C THR A 10 -4.88 14.15 -13.08
N PRO A 11 -5.11 12.89 -13.49
CA PRO A 11 -6.19 11.99 -13.07
C PRO A 11 -5.87 11.10 -11.84
N LEU A 12 -4.80 11.39 -11.09
CA LEU A 12 -4.32 10.55 -9.99
C LEU A 12 -4.84 11.02 -8.62
N LEU A 13 -5.44 10.08 -7.88
CA LEU A 13 -5.83 10.21 -6.48
C LEU A 13 -4.97 9.30 -5.63
N THR A 14 -4.33 9.84 -4.59
CA THR A 14 -3.65 9.04 -3.57
C THR A 14 -4.48 9.02 -2.30
N VAL A 15 -4.73 7.82 -1.77
CA VAL A 15 -5.42 7.60 -0.50
C VAL A 15 -4.56 6.77 0.44
N ASP A 16 -4.60 7.11 1.72
CA ASP A 16 -4.08 6.28 2.80
C ASP A 16 -5.23 5.45 3.40
N LEU A 17 -5.00 4.16 3.58
CA LEU A 17 -6.01 3.19 3.98
C LEU A 17 -5.52 2.33 5.14
N THR A 18 -6.23 2.36 6.27
CA THR A 18 -6.12 1.36 7.34
C THR A 18 -7.27 0.37 7.25
N VAL A 19 -6.96 -0.88 6.91
CA VAL A 19 -7.95 -1.91 6.54
C VAL A 19 -7.79 -3.19 7.37
N SER A 20 -8.80 -4.06 7.36
CA SER A 20 -8.69 -5.39 7.95
C SER A 20 -7.90 -6.34 7.07
N LYS A 21 -7.47 -7.48 7.64
CA LYS A 21 -6.98 -8.61 6.87
C LYS A 21 -7.97 -9.01 5.76
N GLY A 22 -7.45 -9.41 4.61
CA GLY A 22 -8.27 -9.84 3.47
C GLY A 22 -8.92 -8.72 2.65
N THR A 23 -8.64 -7.45 2.94
CA THR A 23 -9.19 -6.34 2.15
C THR A 23 -8.55 -6.28 0.76
N TYR A 24 -9.37 -6.24 -0.28
CA TYR A 24 -8.93 -6.10 -1.67
C TYR A 24 -8.89 -4.62 -2.07
N VAL A 25 -7.73 -3.98 -1.95
CA VAL A 25 -7.55 -2.55 -2.30
C VAL A 25 -7.88 -2.26 -3.78
N ARG A 26 -7.68 -3.24 -4.67
CA ARG A 26 -8.10 -3.13 -6.08
C ARG A 26 -9.62 -2.96 -6.23
N SER A 27 -10.40 -3.73 -5.47
CA SER A 27 -11.86 -3.61 -5.46
C SER A 27 -12.30 -2.27 -4.88
N TYR A 28 -11.63 -1.79 -3.83
CA TYR A 28 -11.88 -0.45 -3.29
C TYR A 28 -11.71 0.65 -4.35
N ALA A 29 -10.62 0.63 -5.12
CA ALA A 29 -10.39 1.60 -6.19
C ALA A 29 -11.46 1.49 -7.29
N HIS A 30 -11.82 0.27 -7.69
CA HIS A 30 -12.88 0.02 -8.66
C HIS A 30 -14.23 0.59 -8.20
N ASP A 31 -14.67 0.22 -6.98
CA ASP A 31 -15.95 0.63 -6.41
C ASP A 31 -16.03 2.14 -6.22
N LEU A 32 -14.92 2.79 -5.81
CA LEU A 32 -14.83 4.24 -5.73
C LEU A 32 -15.06 4.89 -7.10
N GLY A 33 -14.38 4.37 -8.14
CA GLY A 33 -14.56 4.85 -9.51
C GLY A 33 -15.99 4.65 -10.04
N GLN A 34 -16.62 3.51 -9.74
CA GLN A 34 -18.02 3.24 -10.10
C GLN A 34 -18.96 4.23 -9.40
N ARG A 35 -18.78 4.47 -8.10
CA ARG A 35 -19.59 5.42 -7.33
C ARG A 35 -19.46 6.86 -7.81
N LEU A 36 -18.29 7.24 -8.33
CA LEU A 36 -18.04 8.56 -8.92
C LEU A 36 -18.52 8.68 -10.38
N GLY A 37 -18.93 7.57 -11.02
CA GLY A 37 -19.43 7.56 -12.40
C GLY A 37 -18.37 7.74 -13.49
N VAL A 38 -17.08 7.79 -13.12
CA VAL A 38 -15.95 7.99 -14.05
C VAL A 38 -15.13 6.73 -14.26
N GLY A 39 -15.27 5.74 -13.38
CA GLY A 39 -14.39 4.57 -13.33
C GLY A 39 -13.02 4.88 -12.72
N ALA A 40 -12.40 3.88 -12.11
CA ALA A 40 -11.04 3.97 -11.58
C ALA A 40 -10.45 2.58 -11.45
N HIS A 41 -9.12 2.51 -11.43
CA HIS A 41 -8.36 1.30 -11.17
C HIS A 41 -7.15 1.64 -10.30
N LEU A 42 -6.62 0.65 -9.60
CA LEU A 42 -5.41 0.82 -8.81
C LEU A 42 -4.19 0.96 -9.73
N GLN A 43 -3.49 2.09 -9.62
CA GLN A 43 -2.25 2.33 -10.37
C GLN A 43 -1.01 1.93 -9.57
N GLU A 44 -0.93 2.32 -8.29
CA GLU A 44 0.18 2.01 -7.38
C GLU A 44 -0.35 1.62 -6.00
N LEU A 45 0.36 0.74 -5.31
CA LEU A 45 0.06 0.33 -3.95
C LEU A 45 1.34 0.06 -3.17
N THR A 46 1.51 0.80 -2.08
CA THR A 46 2.55 0.57 -1.10
C THR A 46 1.90 0.18 0.23
N ARG A 47 2.26 -0.98 0.77
CA ARG A 47 1.83 -1.40 2.10
C ARG A 47 2.80 -0.82 3.13
N THR A 48 2.34 0.17 3.88
CA THR A 48 3.15 0.92 4.86
C THR A 48 3.27 0.21 6.21
N ALA A 49 2.38 -0.73 6.54
CA ALA A 49 2.48 -1.53 7.76
C ALA A 49 1.76 -2.89 7.66
N ILE A 50 2.17 -3.82 8.52
CA ILE A 50 1.45 -5.06 8.83
C ILE A 50 1.36 -5.18 10.35
N GLY A 51 0.19 -4.88 10.93
CA GLY A 51 0.07 -4.83 12.39
C GLY A 51 1.08 -3.86 13.00
N GLU A 52 1.92 -4.36 13.89
CA GLU A 52 2.97 -3.58 14.58
C GLU A 52 4.28 -3.44 13.76
N TYR A 53 4.34 -3.99 12.55
CA TYR A 53 5.52 -3.95 11.69
C TYR A 53 5.42 -2.85 10.63
N PRO A 54 6.06 -1.69 10.84
CA PRO A 54 6.06 -0.59 9.87
C PRO A 54 7.07 -0.85 8.74
N LEU A 55 6.81 -0.28 7.56
CA LEU A 55 7.65 -0.43 6.37
C LEU A 55 9.06 0.13 6.59
N GLU A 56 9.21 1.17 7.39
CA GLU A 56 10.48 1.81 7.74
C GLU A 56 11.42 0.86 8.50
N SER A 57 10.87 -0.19 9.13
CA SER A 57 11.65 -1.24 9.79
C SER A 57 11.91 -2.45 8.90
N ALA A 58 11.44 -2.43 7.64
CA ALA A 58 11.66 -3.54 6.71
C ALA A 58 13.03 -3.44 6.04
N PHE A 59 13.71 -4.58 5.90
CA PHE A 59 14.89 -4.66 5.06
C PHE A 59 14.53 -4.50 3.59
N ARG A 60 15.35 -3.75 2.85
CA ARG A 60 15.43 -3.94 1.40
C ARG A 60 16.05 -5.30 1.09
N VAL A 61 15.72 -5.87 -0.07
CA VAL A 61 16.19 -7.22 -0.45
C VAL A 61 17.71 -7.34 -0.41
N ASN A 62 18.42 -6.33 -0.90
CA ASN A 62 19.88 -6.25 -0.88
C ASN A 62 20.46 -6.16 0.54
N GLU A 63 19.84 -5.39 1.44
CA GLU A 63 20.25 -5.31 2.85
C GLU A 63 20.06 -6.66 3.55
N PHE A 64 18.93 -7.33 3.27
CA PHE A 64 18.66 -8.66 3.81
C PHE A 64 19.68 -9.70 3.35
N ILE A 65 20.06 -9.71 2.07
CA ILE A 65 21.08 -10.63 1.53
C ILE A 65 22.42 -10.43 2.24
N GLN A 66 22.84 -9.18 2.47
CA GLN A 66 24.08 -8.87 3.20
C GLN A 66 24.02 -9.33 4.66
N PHE A 67 22.91 -9.03 5.34
CA PHE A 67 22.68 -9.46 6.72
C PHE A 67 22.74 -10.99 6.85
N TRP A 68 22.07 -11.71 5.95
CA TRP A 68 22.04 -13.17 5.98
C TRP A 68 23.41 -13.80 5.68
N GLY A 69 24.14 -13.25 4.71
CA GLY A 69 25.48 -13.74 4.35
C GLY A 69 26.50 -13.59 5.48
N GLN A 70 26.40 -12.54 6.30
CA GLN A 70 27.25 -12.34 7.48
C GLN A 70 26.88 -13.27 8.63
N ALA A 71 25.62 -13.65 8.78
CA ALA A 71 25.15 -14.54 9.84
C ALA A 71 25.41 -16.04 9.56
N ALA A 72 25.67 -16.39 8.30
CA ALA A 72 25.88 -17.76 7.85
C ALA A 72 27.37 -18.19 7.78
N GLY A 73 28.31 -17.30 8.11
CA GLY A 73 29.74 -17.57 8.24
C GLY A 73 30.19 -17.58 9.69
#